data_AF-A0A5C4WIT4-F1
#
_entry.id   AF-A0A5C4WIT4-F1
#
_cell.length_a   1.000
_cell.length_b   1.000
_cell.length_c   1.000
_cell.angle_alpha   90.00
_cell.angle_beta   90.00
_cell.angle_gamma   90.00
#
_symmetry.space_group_name_H-M   'P 1'
#
loop_
_entity.id
_entity.type
_entity.pdbx_description
1 polymer ?
#
loop_
_entity_poly.entity_id
_entity_poly.type
_entity_poly.pdbx_seq_one_letter_code
_entity_poly.pdbx_strand_id
1 'polypeptide(L)' 'MAFDALSALRAGGHWVDLLTAEQKEVMKELTEEEVTVLNRIKSRLDAVAPDVQGQDVKVL' A
#
# COMPACT_ATOMS: atom_id res chain seq x y z
N MET A 1 19.04 8.02 12.08
CA MET A 1 18.27 6.77 12.28
C MET A 1 18.22 6.07 10.92
N ALA A 2 18.33 4.74 10.87
CA ALA A 2 18.15 4.03 9.62
C ALA A 2 16.68 4.12 9.19
N PHE A 3 16.43 4.24 7.88
CA PHE A 3 15.08 4.21 7.33
C PHE A 3 14.45 2.84 7.57
N ASP A 4 13.21 2.81 8.08
CA ASP A 4 12.45 1.59 8.29
C ASP A 4 11.35 1.49 7.22
N ALA A 5 11.66 0.74 6.16
CA ALA A 5 10.77 0.56 5.02
C ALA A 5 9.43 -0.10 5.42
N LEU A 6 9.44 -1.07 6.34
CA LEU A 6 8.22 -1.77 6.75
C LEU A 6 7.30 -0.87 7.54
N SER A 7 7.85 -0.04 8.43
CA SER A 7 7.07 0.95 9.18
C SER A 7 6.50 2.03 8.25
N ALA A 8 7.28 2.51 7.28
CA ALA A 8 6.83 3.50 6.30
C ALA A 8 5.73 2.95 5.37
N LEU A 9 5.85 1.69 4.92
CA LEU A 9 4.82 1.01 4.14
C LEU A 9 3.55 0.75 4.98
N ARG A 10 3.69 0.36 6.24
CA ARG A 10 2.53 0.20 7.14
C ARG A 10 1.77 1.52 7.30
N ALA A 11 2.48 2.62 7.51
CA ALA A 11 1.89 3.96 7.61
C ALA A 11 1.19 4.38 6.31
N GLY A 12 1.69 3.93 5.15
CA GLY A 12 1.04 4.09 3.84
C GLY A 12 -0.19 3.22 3.59
N GLY A 13 -0.60 2.40 4.56
CA GLY A 13 -1.76 1.51 4.46
C GLY A 13 -1.51 0.25 3.63
N HIS A 14 -0.25 -0.13 3.41
CA HIS A 14 0.09 -1.41 2.78
C HIS A 14 -0.08 -2.56 3.79
N TRP A 15 -0.51 -3.73 3.32
CA TRP A 15 -0.71 -4.92 4.17
C TRP A 15 0.59 -5.67 4.46
N VAL A 16 1.57 -4.97 5.02
CA VAL A 16 2.88 -5.56 5.38
C VAL A 16 2.77 -6.65 6.45
N ASP A 17 1.68 -6.68 7.21
CA ASP A 17 1.45 -7.69 8.25
C ASP A 17 1.07 -9.07 7.71
N LEU A 18 0.53 -9.12 6.48
CA LEU A 18 0.16 -10.37 5.80
C LEU A 18 1.35 -11.05 5.10
N LEU A 19 2.50 -10.36 5.03
CA LEU A 19 3.70 -10.88 4.40
C LEU A 19 4.33 -11.99 5.25
N THR A 20 4.91 -12.99 4.58
CA THR A 20 5.76 -14.00 5.22
C THR A 20 7.05 -13.35 5.76
N ALA A 21 7.76 -14.05 6.64
CA ALA A 21 9.04 -13.56 7.15
C ALA A 21 10.05 -13.28 6.02
N GLU A 22 10.13 -14.18 5.04
CA GLU A 22 11.01 -14.05 3.87
C GLU A 22 10.66 -12.82 3.03
N GLN A 23 9.36 -12.56 2.81
CA GLN A 23 8.90 -11.37 2.09
C GLN A 23 9.20 -10.08 2.86
N LYS A 24 9.10 -10.11 4.20
CA LYS A 24 9.46 -8.97 5.06
C LYS A 24 10.95 -8.66 4.97
N GLU A 25 11.83 -9.66 4.87
CA GLU A 25 13.26 -9.41 4.69
C GLU A 25 13.55 -8.69 3.37
N VAL A 26 12.97 -9.14 2.26
CA VAL A 26 13.12 -8.45 0.96
C VAL A 26 12.58 -7.01 1.03
N MET A 27 11.45 -6.79 1.68
CA MET A 27 10.85 -5.46 1.81
C MET A 27 11.64 -4.51 2.72
N LYS A 28 12.48 -5.01 3.64
CA LYS A 28 13.37 -4.18 4.46
C LYS A 28 14.52 -3.55 3.65
N GLU A 29 14.87 -4.15 2.52
CA GLU A 29 15.94 -3.65 1.65
C GLU A 29 15.52 -2.43 0.82
N LEU A 30 14.21 -2.12 0.79
CA LEU A 30 13.69 -0.99 0.05
C LEU A 30 14.25 0.35 0.57
N THR A 31 14.63 1.21 -0.37
CA THR A 31 15.05 2.57 -0.05
C THR A 31 13.86 3.48 0.26
N GLU A 32 14.16 4.65 0.81
CA GLU A 32 13.16 5.70 1.06
C GLU A 32 12.49 6.17 -0.25
N GLU A 33 13.26 6.27 -1.34
CA GLU A 33 12.68 6.64 -2.65
C GLU A 33 11.72 5.56 -3.17
N GLU A 34 12.09 4.28 -3.04
CA GLU A 34 11.25 3.18 -3.50
C GLU A 34 9.93 3.11 -2.73
N VAL A 35 9.96 3.27 -1.40
CA VAL A 35 8.75 3.33 -0.58
C VAL A 35 7.89 4.55 -0.95
N THR A 36 8.53 5.69 -1.24
CA THR A 36 7.82 6.89 -1.71
C THR A 36 7.06 6.63 -3.02
N VAL A 37 7.69 5.94 -3.97
CA VAL A 37 7.06 5.55 -5.24
C VAL A 37 5.88 4.60 -4.99
N LEU A 38 6.05 3.58 -4.16
CA LEU A 38 4.98 2.63 -3.82
C LEU A 38 3.77 3.32 -3.19
N ASN A 39 3.99 4.23 -2.25
CA ASN A 39 2.94 5.02 -1.63
C ASN A 39 2.20 5.91 -2.64
N ARG A 40 2.93 6.52 -3.58
CA ARG A 40 2.33 7.34 -4.63
C ARG A 40 1.49 6.51 -5.60
N ILE A 41 1.94 5.32 -5.97
CA ILE A 41 1.17 4.40 -6.82
C ILE A 41 -0.12 4.01 -6.09
N LYS A 42 -0.03 3.60 -4.82
CA LYS A 42 -1.19 3.25 -4.01
C LYS A 42 -2.20 4.40 -3.93
N SER A 43 -1.77 5.62 -3.62
CA SER A 43 -2.65 6.79 -3.56
C SER A 43 -3.39 7.04 -4.87
N ARG A 44 -2.75 6.83 -6.02
CA ARG A 44 -3.40 6.96 -7.34
C ARG A 44 -4.44 5.87 -7.59
N LEU A 45 -4.19 4.64 -7.15
CA LEU A 45 -5.14 3.54 -7.23
C LEU A 45 -6.34 3.76 -6.29
N ASP A 46 -6.08 4.21 -5.07
CA ASP A 46 -7.11 4.54 -4.08
C ASP A 46 -7.99 5.70 -4.54
N ALA A 47 -7.46 6.63 -5.34
CA ALA A 47 -8.21 7.77 -5.87
C ALA A 47 -9.21 7.40 -6.99
N VAL A 48 -9.01 6.27 -7.67
CA VAL A 48 -9.91 5.78 -8.74
C VAL A 48 -10.83 4.64 -8.28
N ALA A 49 -10.53 4.03 -7.14
CA ALA A 49 -11.42 3.08 -6.46
C ALA A 49 -12.82 3.63 -6.06
N PRO A 50 -13.04 4.94 -5.79
CA PRO A 50 -14.35 5.47 -5.42
C PRO A 50 -15.40 5.41 -6.53
N ASP A 51 -14.99 5.21 -7.80
CA ASP A 51 -15.92 5.11 -8.94
C ASP A 51 -16.71 3.78 -8.96
N VAL A 52 -16.51 2.89 -7.97
CA VAL A 52 -17.16 1.56 -7.90
C VAL A 52 -18.21 1.46 -6.76
N GLN A 53 -18.47 2.53 -6.00
CA GLN A 53 -19.55 2.55 -4.99
C GLN A 53 -20.64 3.55 -5.38
N GLY A 54 -21.63 3.10 -6.15
CA GLY A 54 -22.77 3.96 -6.48
C GLY A 54 -23.79 3.47 -7.51
N GLN A 55 -23.75 2.21 -7.96
CA GLN A 55 -24.90 1.63 -8.66
C GLN A 55 -25.50 0.49 -7.84
N ASP A 56 -26.09 0.85 -6.70
CA ASP A 56 -27.22 0.08 -6.15
C ASP A 56 -28.38 0.16 -7.16
N VAL A 57 -28.29 -0.61 -8.24
CA VAL A 57 -29.46 -0.91 -9.06
C VAL A 57 -30.34 -1.82 -8.22
N LYS A 58 -31.28 -1.22 -7.47
CA LYS A 58 -32.47 -1.93 -7.00
C LYS A 58 -33.25 -2.36 -8.23
N VAL A 59 -33.06 -3.62 -8.65
CA VAL A 59 -33.98 -4.28 -9.57
C VAL A 59 -35.28 -4.50 -8.78
N LEU A 60 -36.30 -3.72 -9.13
CA LEU A 60 -37.69 -3.91 -8.72
C LEU A 60 -38.29 -5.13 -9.41
#